data_AF-A0A941L035-F1
#
_entry.id   AF-A0A941L035-F1
#
_cell.length_a   1.000
_cell.length_b   1.000
_cell.length_c   1.000
_cell.angle_alpha   90.00
_cell.angle_beta   90.00
_cell.angle_gamma   90.00
#
_symmetry.space_group_name_H-M   'P 1'
#
loop_
_entity.id
_entity.type
_entity.pdbx_description
1 polymer ?
#
loop_
_entity_poly.entity_id
_entity_poly.type
_entity_poly.pdbx_seq_one_letter_code
_entity_poly.pdbx_strand_id
1 'polypeptide(L)'
;MNDLESQTIYLQDGIQLSAGQHSDQGRKARNEDCLGFFQPQGNLLTTKGAAAVIADGVSTAEAGAEAAFYCVQEFLSDYFDTPDIWTVGKSAQKVLTSINRLLYSRSHEYLTTSRGHICTLSVLVIKSRTAHLFHIGDSRIYLIRNNELELLTEDHTTQLNRQDSCLARAMGMDTHLEIDYRTVEVKQGDLFLLTTDGVHDSLTPTMLKQLSLSSEDLQNNCEALVQAAYDAGSSDNLSCLLVRVDQLNDDSLNQITDRLTLLPFPPELEPGMKIDGYLIEKELYASNRSQLYRVRDLNTDQTWVMKTPSRNYEDDTAYIERFIMEEWVGSRIHSPHVVSVHIPNRAKTFLYYLMEFIEGVALDTWISQNPSPKPALAIQLVKQIAEGLKAFHQRETLHQDLKPSNIMVRPDHSAVIVDFGSVFVAGINEIFVPLQRDRILGTMNYSDPVFRLGQNTGIKGDMFSLAAITYEMFTHKLPFGNALENCDNPQQLQKLNYIPADRYNPIIPVWFDRALEKALMTDPTQRYDSINQMIQDLTQPNPDFLVPREKQQKSPNALLFWQLMSLMWFMTALFTLIAFWLK
;
A
#
# COMPACT_ATOMS: atom_id res chain seq x y z
N MET A 1 -2.89 -16.22 -53.96
CA MET A 1 -4.36 -16.25 -54.14
C MET A 1 -4.92 -17.23 -53.11
N ASN A 2 -5.13 -16.86 -51.85
CA ASN A 2 -5.24 -15.54 -51.24
C ASN A 2 -4.27 -15.37 -50.07
N ASP A 3 -3.65 -14.20 -50.06
CA ASP A 3 -2.91 -13.62 -48.96
C ASP A 3 -3.85 -13.35 -47.79
N LEU A 4 -3.52 -13.92 -46.63
CA LEU A 4 -3.79 -13.30 -45.34
C LEU A 4 -2.42 -13.23 -44.67
N GLU A 5 -1.61 -12.30 -45.18
CA GLU A 5 -0.54 -11.72 -44.39
C GLU A 5 -1.16 -11.27 -43.07
N SER A 6 -0.84 -12.01 -42.01
CA SER A 6 -0.95 -11.56 -40.64
C SER A 6 -0.06 -10.34 -40.49
N GLN A 7 -0.59 -9.17 -40.87
CA GLN A 7 -0.09 -7.88 -40.49
C GLN A 7 -0.13 -7.82 -38.96
N THR A 8 1.01 -8.15 -38.35
CA THR A 8 1.31 -7.75 -36.99
C THR A 8 1.38 -6.22 -37.01
N ILE A 9 0.24 -5.57 -36.82
CA ILE A 9 0.14 -4.14 -36.57
C ILE A 9 0.79 -3.93 -35.20
N TYR A 10 2.09 -3.66 -35.19
CA TYR A 10 2.69 -2.90 -34.11
C TYR A 10 1.96 -1.55 -34.11
N LEU A 11 0.98 -1.37 -33.23
CA LEU A 11 0.30 -0.09 -33.03
C LEU A 11 1.34 0.94 -32.59
N GLN A 12 1.90 1.68 -33.54
CA GLN A 12 2.56 2.97 -33.33
C GLN A 12 1.51 4.07 -33.10
N ASP A 13 0.44 3.76 -32.37
CA ASP A 13 -0.77 4.61 -32.23
C ASP A 13 -0.89 5.14 -30.80
N GLY A 14 0.09 5.94 -30.38
CA GLY A 14 0.12 6.61 -29.07
C GLY A 14 0.11 8.13 -29.21
N ILE A 15 -0.29 8.83 -28.15
CA ILE A 15 -0.07 10.27 -28.03
C ILE A 15 1.43 10.59 -28.08
N GLN A 16 1.84 11.61 -28.85
CA GLN A 16 3.21 12.10 -28.85
C GLN A 16 3.28 13.43 -28.11
N LEU A 17 4.09 13.48 -27.06
CA LEU A 17 4.34 14.69 -26.29
C LEU A 17 5.82 15.06 -26.33
N SER A 18 6.06 16.37 -26.28
CA SER A 18 7.38 16.94 -25.99
C SER A 18 7.31 17.62 -24.62
N ALA A 19 8.37 17.52 -23.84
CA ALA A 19 8.45 18.21 -22.56
C ALA A 19 9.79 18.92 -22.39
N GLY A 20 9.78 20.04 -21.65
CA GLY A 20 10.97 20.75 -21.18
C GLY A 20 10.79 21.08 -19.71
N GLN A 21 11.87 21.03 -18.92
CA GLN A 21 11.78 21.26 -17.48
C GLN A 21 13.02 21.97 -16.94
N HIS A 22 12.83 22.91 -16.03
CA HIS A 22 13.94 23.59 -15.37
C HIS A 22 13.58 23.96 -13.94
N SER A 23 14.51 23.70 -13.01
CA SER A 23 14.36 23.99 -11.59
C SER A 23 15.68 24.53 -11.06
N ASP A 24 15.64 25.71 -10.42
CA ASP A 24 16.80 26.39 -9.86
C ASP A 24 16.52 26.81 -8.41
N GLN A 25 17.56 26.80 -7.57
CA GLN A 25 17.45 27.23 -6.18
C GLN A 25 17.13 28.74 -6.04
N GLY A 26 17.28 29.52 -7.11
CA GLY A 26 17.10 30.96 -7.12
C GLY A 26 18.07 31.63 -6.14
N ARG A 27 17.51 32.42 -5.22
CA ARG A 27 18.27 33.13 -4.19
C ARG A 27 18.31 32.39 -2.84
N LYS A 28 17.66 31.22 -2.74
CA LYS A 28 17.71 30.37 -1.55
C LYS A 28 19.02 29.57 -1.51
N ALA A 29 19.34 29.04 -0.32
CA ALA A 29 20.55 28.24 -0.12
C ALA A 29 20.43 26.80 -0.66
N ARG A 30 19.20 26.31 -0.83
CA ARG A 30 18.86 24.99 -1.37
C ARG A 30 17.65 25.11 -2.29
N ASN A 31 17.56 24.20 -3.24
CA ASN A 31 16.35 23.98 -4.03
C ASN A 31 15.43 23.01 -3.30
N GLU A 32 14.23 23.45 -2.95
CA GLU A 32 13.21 22.65 -2.27
C GLU A 32 12.14 22.14 -3.24
N ASP A 33 12.18 22.58 -4.50
CA ASP A 33 11.29 22.13 -5.55
C ASP A 33 11.76 20.83 -6.18
N CYS A 34 10.80 20.05 -6.69
CA CYS A 34 11.06 18.87 -7.49
C CYS A 34 10.14 18.81 -8.71
N LEU A 35 10.71 18.37 -9.84
CA LEU A 35 10.03 18.21 -11.12
C LEU A 35 10.21 16.79 -11.64
N GLY A 36 9.22 16.31 -12.38
CA GLY A 36 9.38 15.07 -13.14
C GLY A 36 8.40 14.95 -14.29
N PHE A 37 8.88 14.38 -15.38
CA PHE A 37 8.06 13.99 -16.54
C PHE A 37 8.39 12.55 -16.91
N PHE A 38 7.35 11.74 -17.12
CA PHE A 38 7.50 10.37 -17.59
C PHE A 38 6.46 10.06 -18.66
N GLN A 39 6.97 9.69 -19.84
CA GLN A 39 6.18 9.14 -20.93
C GLN A 39 6.62 7.68 -21.16
N PRO A 40 5.78 6.71 -20.82
CA PRO A 40 6.11 5.31 -21.08
C PRO A 40 6.00 4.98 -22.58
N GLN A 41 6.46 3.79 -22.95
CA GLN A 41 6.33 3.24 -24.30
C GLN A 41 5.35 2.06 -24.32
N GLY A 42 4.80 1.78 -25.50
CA GLY A 42 3.93 0.61 -25.72
C GLY A 42 2.58 0.70 -25.01
N ASN A 43 2.10 -0.43 -24.50
CA ASN A 43 0.75 -0.55 -23.92
C ASN A 43 0.51 0.40 -22.74
N LEU A 44 1.55 0.64 -21.94
CA LEU A 44 1.47 1.48 -20.75
C LEU A 44 1.14 2.94 -21.11
N LEU A 45 1.60 3.44 -22.26
CA LEU A 45 1.22 4.76 -22.78
C LEU A 45 -0.28 4.81 -23.14
N THR A 46 -0.81 3.73 -23.69
CA THR A 46 -2.23 3.63 -24.04
C THR A 46 -3.12 3.51 -22.80
N THR A 47 -2.72 2.72 -21.79
CA THR A 47 -3.54 2.48 -20.59
C THR A 47 -3.40 3.59 -19.54
N LYS A 48 -2.21 4.20 -19.39
CA LYS A 48 -1.91 5.19 -18.34
C LYS A 48 -1.65 6.59 -18.86
N GLY A 49 -1.29 6.76 -20.13
CA GLY A 49 -0.91 8.07 -20.67
C GLY A 49 0.51 8.47 -20.25
N ALA A 50 0.77 9.78 -20.22
CA ALA A 50 2.03 10.36 -19.76
C ALA A 50 1.77 11.31 -18.58
N ALA A 51 2.71 11.41 -17.65
CA ALA A 51 2.56 12.18 -16.42
C ALA A 51 3.65 13.24 -16.28
N ALA A 52 3.24 14.42 -15.84
CA ALA A 52 4.06 15.57 -15.50
C ALA A 52 3.72 15.98 -14.06
N VAL A 53 4.73 16.19 -13.23
CA VAL A 53 4.56 16.49 -11.80
C VAL A 53 5.49 17.62 -11.40
N ILE A 54 4.95 18.57 -10.62
CA ILE A 54 5.69 19.61 -9.93
C ILE A 54 5.30 19.60 -8.45
N ALA A 55 6.29 19.72 -7.57
CA ALA A 55 6.09 19.82 -6.14
C ALA A 55 7.03 20.89 -5.58
N ASP A 56 6.52 21.71 -4.65
CA ASP A 56 7.27 22.71 -3.91
C ASP A 56 7.28 22.33 -2.42
N GLY A 57 8.47 22.20 -1.85
CA GLY A 57 8.68 21.90 -0.44
C GLY A 57 8.49 23.13 0.44
N VAL A 58 7.56 23.05 1.41
CA VAL A 58 7.27 24.19 2.29
C VAL A 58 8.49 24.56 3.12
N SER A 59 9.06 25.75 2.93
CA SER A 59 10.31 26.18 3.59
C SER A 59 10.22 26.29 5.12
N THR A 60 9.02 26.44 5.69
CA THR A 60 8.83 26.42 7.15
C THR A 60 8.97 25.01 7.74
N ALA A 61 8.95 23.98 6.90
CA ALA A 61 9.13 22.60 7.26
C ALA A 61 10.60 22.19 7.05
N GLU A 62 11.28 21.69 8.08
CA GLU A 62 12.72 21.34 8.01
C GLU A 62 13.04 20.35 6.86
N ALA A 63 12.07 19.51 6.47
CA ALA A 63 12.19 18.46 5.45
C ALA A 63 11.29 18.66 4.20
N GLY A 64 10.92 19.91 3.87
CA GLY A 64 10.08 20.22 2.70
C GLY A 64 10.66 19.68 1.37
N ALA A 65 11.97 19.87 1.14
CA ALA A 65 12.66 19.35 -0.05
C ALA A 65 12.59 17.82 -0.18
N GLU A 66 12.71 17.09 0.94
CA GLU A 66 12.60 15.63 0.96
C GLU A 66 11.16 15.19 0.65
N ALA A 67 10.17 15.93 1.15
CA ALA A 67 8.76 15.67 0.85
C ALA A 67 8.44 15.88 -0.63
N ALA A 68 8.87 16.99 -1.23
CA ALA A 68 8.67 17.29 -2.65
C ALA A 68 9.35 16.23 -3.54
N PHE A 69 10.60 15.87 -3.24
CA PHE A 69 11.32 14.81 -3.96
C PHE A 69 10.58 13.48 -3.88
N TYR A 70 10.16 13.08 -2.68
CA TYR A 70 9.47 11.82 -2.45
C TYR A 70 8.11 11.77 -3.17
N CYS A 71 7.32 12.85 -3.11
CA CYS A 71 6.06 12.96 -3.83
C CYS A 71 6.21 12.74 -5.34
N VAL A 72 7.18 13.42 -5.97
CA VAL A 72 7.39 13.32 -7.42
C VAL A 72 7.85 11.92 -7.81
N GLN A 73 8.85 11.37 -7.11
CA GLN A 73 9.43 10.07 -7.45
C GLN A 73 8.43 8.93 -7.23
N GLU A 74 7.77 8.87 -6.08
CA GLU A 74 6.81 7.81 -5.82
C GLU A 74 5.57 7.94 -6.69
N PHE A 75 5.08 9.15 -6.99
CA PHE A 75 3.95 9.29 -7.90
C PHE A 75 4.29 8.75 -9.29
N LEU A 76 5.44 9.15 -9.85
CA LEU A 76 5.87 8.70 -11.18
C LEU A 76 6.26 7.21 -11.22
N SER A 77 6.54 6.58 -10.09
CA SER A 77 6.72 5.13 -10.01
C SER A 77 5.37 4.43 -9.85
N ASP A 78 4.67 4.69 -8.74
CA ASP A 78 3.48 3.95 -8.32
C ASP A 78 2.27 4.17 -9.25
N TYR A 79 2.14 5.35 -9.88
CA TYR A 79 1.04 5.63 -10.81
C TYR A 79 1.04 4.66 -11.99
N PHE A 80 2.22 4.40 -12.56
CA PHE A 80 2.34 3.53 -13.72
C PHE A 80 2.26 2.04 -13.36
N ASP A 81 2.54 1.69 -12.10
CA ASP A 81 2.34 0.34 -11.59
C ASP A 81 0.88 0.06 -11.17
N THR A 82 -0.01 1.06 -11.19
CA THR A 82 -1.44 0.86 -10.89
C THR A 82 -2.12 -0.08 -11.90
N PRO A 83 -3.15 -0.84 -11.50
CA PRO A 83 -3.84 -1.77 -12.41
C PRO A 83 -4.41 -1.08 -13.64
N ASP A 84 -4.24 -1.67 -14.82
CA ASP A 84 -4.63 -1.07 -16.12
C ASP A 84 -6.10 -0.63 -16.21
N ILE A 85 -6.95 -1.33 -15.47
CA ILE A 85 -8.40 -1.13 -15.38
C ILE A 85 -8.83 0.00 -14.44
N TRP A 86 -7.93 0.54 -13.62
CA TRP A 86 -8.24 1.75 -12.87
C TRP A 86 -8.24 2.95 -13.80
N THR A 87 -9.26 3.80 -13.66
CA THR A 87 -9.28 5.10 -14.32
C THR A 87 -8.08 5.93 -13.86
N VAL A 88 -7.68 6.92 -14.66
CA VAL A 88 -6.59 7.85 -14.30
C VAL A 88 -6.90 8.52 -12.95
N GLY A 89 -8.15 8.98 -12.77
CA GLY A 89 -8.65 9.55 -11.51
C GLY A 89 -8.45 8.62 -10.31
N LYS A 90 -8.93 7.38 -10.41
CA LYS A 90 -8.79 6.38 -9.33
C LYS A 90 -7.33 6.07 -9.04
N SER A 91 -6.53 5.86 -10.09
CA SER A 91 -5.09 5.55 -9.99
C SER A 91 -4.34 6.64 -9.23
N ALA A 92 -4.45 7.89 -9.69
CA ALA A 92 -3.77 9.02 -9.05
C ALA A 92 -4.27 9.24 -7.62
N GLN A 93 -5.58 9.21 -7.38
CA GLN A 93 -6.14 9.40 -6.03
C GLN A 93 -5.59 8.35 -5.05
N LYS A 94 -5.57 7.06 -5.42
CA LYS A 94 -5.05 5.99 -4.54
C LYS A 94 -3.57 6.15 -4.25
N VAL A 95 -2.77 6.50 -5.26
CA VAL A 95 -1.33 6.73 -5.12
C VAL A 95 -1.07 7.94 -4.22
N LEU A 96 -1.72 9.07 -4.49
CA LEU A 96 -1.56 10.30 -3.70
C LEU A 96 -2.00 10.14 -2.25
N THR A 97 -3.11 9.44 -1.99
CA THR A 97 -3.54 9.12 -0.61
C THR A 97 -2.50 8.26 0.11
N SER A 98 -1.86 7.31 -0.59
CA SER A 98 -0.81 6.47 -0.02
C SER A 98 0.45 7.28 0.31
N ILE A 99 0.88 8.16 -0.61
CA ILE A 99 2.04 9.04 -0.42
C ILE A 99 1.80 10.00 0.75
N ASN A 100 0.62 10.62 0.84
CA ASN A 100 0.28 11.56 1.90
C ASN A 100 0.38 10.95 3.29
N ARG A 101 -0.08 9.70 3.45
CA ARG A 101 -0.01 9.00 4.74
C ARG A 101 1.41 8.74 5.18
N LEU A 102 2.28 8.35 4.25
CA LEU A 102 3.68 8.15 4.58
C LEU A 102 4.34 9.47 5.00
N LEU A 103 4.09 10.57 4.28
CA LEU A 103 4.61 11.89 4.67
C LEU A 103 4.08 12.32 6.03
N TYR A 104 2.78 12.12 6.30
CA TYR A 104 2.18 12.38 7.60
C TYR A 104 2.81 11.54 8.71
N SER A 105 3.01 10.23 8.49
CA SER A 105 3.65 9.32 9.44
C SER A 105 5.08 9.75 9.77
N ARG A 106 5.89 10.07 8.75
CA ARG A 106 7.27 10.55 8.94
C ARG A 106 7.34 11.87 9.69
N SER A 107 6.39 12.77 9.45
CA SER A 107 6.28 14.05 10.17
C SER A 107 6.03 13.86 11.68
N HIS A 108 5.47 12.71 12.09
CA HIS A 108 5.13 12.40 13.49
C HIS A 108 6.04 11.33 14.13
N GLU A 109 7.00 10.77 13.39
CA GLU A 109 7.90 9.71 13.88
C GLU A 109 8.94 10.25 14.89
N TYR A 110 9.24 11.55 14.87
CA TYR A 110 10.20 12.20 15.78
C TYR A 110 9.51 13.23 16.69
N LEU A 111 9.11 12.81 17.90
CA LEU A 111 8.53 13.68 18.94
C LEU A 111 9.44 14.86 19.38
N THR A 112 10.71 14.86 18.98
CA THR A 112 11.76 15.79 19.46
C THR A 112 12.33 16.72 18.38
N THR A 113 11.90 16.62 17.12
CA THR A 113 12.41 17.50 16.05
C THR A 113 11.26 17.89 15.13
N SER A 114 11.04 19.18 14.95
CA SER A 114 9.95 19.79 14.17
C SER A 114 10.12 19.57 12.65
N ARG A 115 10.29 18.32 12.21
CA ARG A 115 10.51 17.94 10.80
C ARG A 115 9.21 17.57 10.10
N GLY A 116 8.38 18.58 9.83
CA GLY A 116 7.27 18.42 8.90
C GLY A 116 7.79 18.00 7.52
N HIS A 117 7.22 16.96 6.94
CA HIS A 117 7.39 16.58 5.54
C HIS A 117 6.17 17.08 4.78
N ILE A 118 6.17 18.37 4.43
CA ILE A 118 5.02 19.04 3.80
C ILE A 118 5.45 19.64 2.47
N CYS A 119 4.66 19.42 1.43
CA CYS A 119 4.88 20.02 0.12
C CYS A 119 3.55 20.29 -0.62
N THR A 120 3.60 21.18 -1.60
CA THR A 120 2.53 21.34 -2.59
C THR A 120 2.70 20.27 -3.67
N LEU A 121 1.66 20.02 -4.46
CA LEU A 121 1.72 19.06 -5.55
C LEU A 121 0.72 19.43 -6.66
N SER A 122 1.23 19.50 -7.88
CA SER A 122 0.45 19.65 -9.09
C SER A 122 0.84 18.58 -10.09
N VAL A 123 -0.13 17.76 -10.49
CA VAL A 123 0.05 16.64 -11.42
C VAL A 123 -0.81 16.88 -12.65
N LEU A 124 -0.20 16.69 -13.82
CA LEU A 124 -0.87 16.60 -15.11
C LEU A 124 -0.66 15.20 -15.68
N VAL A 125 -1.75 14.47 -15.92
CA VAL A 125 -1.72 13.21 -16.67
C VAL A 125 -2.49 13.36 -17.97
N ILE A 126 -1.80 13.18 -19.11
CA ILE A 126 -2.43 13.23 -20.43
C ILE A 126 -2.63 11.79 -20.94
N LYS A 127 -3.90 11.37 -21.07
CA LYS A 127 -4.29 10.07 -21.62
C LYS A 127 -5.31 10.26 -22.73
N SER A 128 -5.04 9.68 -23.91
CA SER A 128 -5.84 9.91 -25.12
C SER A 128 -6.06 11.40 -25.39
N ARG A 129 -7.32 11.88 -25.28
CA ARG A 129 -7.72 13.27 -25.51
C ARG A 129 -8.12 13.98 -24.22
N THR A 130 -7.70 13.46 -23.07
CA THR A 130 -8.07 14.02 -21.76
C THR A 130 -6.82 14.31 -20.95
N ALA A 131 -6.71 15.55 -20.50
CA ALA A 131 -5.77 15.98 -19.47
C ALA A 131 -6.48 15.87 -18.13
N HIS A 132 -5.91 15.08 -17.23
CA HIS A 132 -6.35 14.87 -15.87
C HIS A 132 -5.42 15.67 -14.95
N LEU A 133 -5.98 16.60 -14.19
CA LEU A 133 -5.26 17.49 -13.28
C LEU A 133 -5.57 17.09 -11.85
N PHE A 134 -4.52 16.95 -11.04
CA PHE A 134 -4.63 16.72 -9.59
C PHE A 134 -3.81 17.79 -8.90
N HIS A 135 -4.45 18.57 -8.02
CA HIS A 135 -3.84 19.76 -7.45
C HIS A 135 -4.07 19.87 -5.94
N ILE A 136 -3.00 20.20 -5.22
CA ILE A 136 -3.00 20.48 -3.79
C ILE A 136 -1.91 21.51 -3.48
N GLY A 137 -2.29 22.72 -3.07
CA GLY A 137 -1.37 23.76 -2.63
C GLY A 137 -1.50 24.99 -3.53
N ASP A 138 -0.39 25.60 -3.91
CA ASP A 138 -0.36 26.84 -4.72
C ASP A 138 0.52 26.73 -5.98
N SER A 139 1.08 25.56 -6.27
CA SER A 139 1.67 25.28 -7.59
C SER A 139 0.61 25.31 -8.68
N ARG A 140 0.81 26.07 -9.76
CA ARG A 140 -0.23 26.29 -10.78
C ARG A 140 -0.04 25.48 -12.06
N ILE A 141 -1.15 25.10 -12.69
CA ILE A 141 -1.20 24.50 -14.04
C ILE A 141 -1.98 25.42 -14.97
N TYR A 142 -1.36 25.75 -16.10
CA TYR A 142 -1.95 26.57 -17.17
C TYR A 142 -2.07 25.77 -18.47
N LEU A 143 -3.06 26.14 -19.28
CA LEU A 143 -3.19 25.71 -20.67
C LEU A 143 -2.98 26.91 -21.59
N ILE A 144 -2.05 26.78 -22.53
CA ILE A 144 -1.85 27.70 -23.64
C ILE A 144 -2.50 27.08 -24.88
N ARG A 145 -3.61 27.68 -25.33
CA ARG A 145 -4.35 27.26 -26.52
C ARG A 145 -4.79 28.48 -27.31
N ASN A 146 -4.63 28.44 -28.64
CA ASN A 146 -5.00 29.56 -29.53
C ASN A 146 -4.40 30.91 -29.09
N ASN A 147 -3.16 30.89 -28.57
CA ASN A 147 -2.46 32.07 -28.04
C ASN A 147 -3.13 32.73 -26.81
N GLU A 148 -4.00 32.01 -26.11
CA GLU A 148 -4.57 32.40 -24.82
C GLU A 148 -3.99 31.54 -23.70
N LEU A 149 -3.74 32.13 -22.53
CA LEU A 149 -3.26 31.46 -21.33
C LEU A 149 -4.42 31.33 -20.34
N GLU A 150 -4.88 30.11 -20.11
CA GLU A 150 -5.95 29.78 -19.16
C GLU A 150 -5.35 29.12 -17.91
N LEU A 151 -5.66 29.64 -16.72
CA LEU A 151 -5.31 29.00 -15.44
C LEU A 151 -6.32 27.88 -15.15
N LEU A 152 -5.83 26.67 -14.84
CA LEU A 152 -6.67 25.49 -14.65
C LEU A 152 -6.84 25.07 -13.18
N THR A 153 -5.95 25.51 -12.29
CA THR A 153 -5.93 25.20 -10.85
C THR A 153 -6.36 26.40 -10.00
N GLU A 154 -6.79 26.14 -8.78
CA GLU A 154 -7.14 27.16 -7.78
C GLU A 154 -6.24 27.01 -6.55
N ASP A 155 -5.59 28.08 -6.11
CA ASP A 155 -4.62 28.00 -5.01
C ASP A 155 -5.31 27.73 -3.66
N HIS A 156 -4.78 26.78 -2.91
CA HIS A 156 -5.22 26.42 -1.56
C HIS A 156 -4.47 27.21 -0.48
N THR A 157 -4.61 28.54 -0.48
CA THR A 157 -4.00 29.42 0.53
C THR A 157 -5.02 30.14 1.40
N THR A 158 -4.67 30.42 2.66
CA THR A 158 -5.43 31.25 3.59
C THR A 158 -4.59 32.48 3.97
N GLN A 159 -5.22 33.65 3.98
CA GLN A 159 -4.55 34.88 4.44
C GLN A 159 -4.55 34.95 5.97
N LEU A 160 -3.36 34.92 6.57
CA LEU A 160 -3.18 35.14 8.01
C LEU A 160 -3.09 36.64 8.32
N ASN A 161 -2.48 37.44 7.43
CA ASN A 161 -2.33 38.90 7.52
C ASN A 161 -2.28 39.53 6.10
N ARG A 162 -2.23 40.87 6.00
CA ARG A 162 -2.10 41.60 4.71
C ARG A 162 -0.85 41.27 3.88
N GLN A 163 0.13 40.56 4.44
CA GLN A 163 1.42 40.25 3.80
C GLN A 163 1.81 38.77 3.86
N ASP A 164 1.09 37.92 4.61
CA ASP A 164 1.46 36.51 4.80
C ASP A 164 0.27 35.59 4.47
N SER A 165 0.43 34.76 3.44
CA SER A 165 -0.45 33.64 3.10
C SER A 165 0.16 32.34 3.60
N CYS A 166 -0.65 31.45 4.18
CA CYS A 166 -0.26 30.09 4.49
C CYS A 166 -1.04 29.09 3.64
N LEU A 167 -0.48 27.89 3.46
CA LEU A 167 -1.20 26.80 2.82
C LEU A 167 -2.36 26.33 3.70
N ALA A 168 -3.55 26.30 3.11
CA ALA A 168 -4.75 25.73 3.68
C ALA A 168 -4.82 24.21 3.47
N ARG A 169 -4.16 23.71 2.42
CA ARG A 169 -4.05 22.29 2.07
C ARG A 169 -2.68 22.01 1.48
N ALA A 170 -2.04 20.93 1.93
CA ALA A 170 -0.76 20.47 1.42
C ALA A 170 -0.60 18.95 1.64
N MET A 171 0.27 18.32 0.85
CA MET A 171 0.67 16.93 1.08
C MET A 171 1.40 16.81 2.42
N GLY A 172 1.11 15.76 3.18
CA GLY A 172 1.71 15.48 4.50
C GLY A 172 1.13 16.32 5.65
N MET A 173 0.22 17.26 5.38
CA MET A 173 -0.36 18.15 6.40
C MET A 173 -1.36 17.43 7.31
N ASP A 174 -2.27 16.64 6.73
CA ASP A 174 -3.36 15.95 7.43
C ASP A 174 -3.46 14.48 7.03
N THR A 175 -4.11 13.67 7.86
CA THR A 175 -4.36 12.24 7.57
C THR A 175 -5.36 12.00 6.43
N HIS A 176 -6.26 12.95 6.20
CA HIS A 176 -7.23 12.94 5.11
C HIS A 176 -6.79 13.93 4.03
N LEU A 177 -6.70 13.46 2.80
CA LEU A 177 -6.23 14.25 1.67
C LEU A 177 -7.38 14.63 0.76
N GLU A 178 -7.66 15.92 0.67
CA GLU A 178 -8.59 16.50 -0.30
C GLU A 178 -7.81 16.94 -1.55
N ILE A 179 -7.99 16.20 -2.66
CA ILE A 179 -7.34 16.49 -3.95
C ILE A 179 -8.35 17.18 -4.86
N ASP A 180 -7.97 18.32 -5.42
CA ASP A 180 -8.75 18.94 -6.48
C ASP A 180 -8.49 18.19 -7.79
N TYR A 181 -9.54 17.56 -8.32
CA TYR A 181 -9.49 16.78 -9.56
C TYR A 181 -10.31 17.45 -10.66
N ARG A 182 -9.66 17.78 -11.77
CA ARG A 182 -10.28 18.40 -12.96
C ARG A 182 -9.85 17.68 -14.23
N THR A 183 -10.74 17.61 -15.22
CA THR A 183 -10.42 17.09 -16.56
C THR A 183 -10.64 18.15 -17.62
N VAL A 184 -9.75 18.19 -18.62
CA VAL A 184 -9.83 19.09 -19.77
C VAL A 184 -9.64 18.28 -21.05
N GLU A 185 -10.43 18.57 -22.08
CA GLU A 185 -10.24 17.96 -23.41
C GLU A 185 -8.95 18.52 -24.03
N VAL A 186 -8.13 17.65 -24.62
CA VAL A 186 -6.83 17.95 -25.21
C VAL A 186 -6.93 18.01 -26.72
N LYS A 187 -6.25 19.00 -27.31
CA LYS A 187 -6.14 19.24 -28.75
C LYS A 187 -4.67 19.23 -29.16
N GLN A 188 -4.43 18.85 -30.41
CA GLN A 188 -3.09 18.87 -30.97
C GLN A 188 -2.58 20.32 -30.97
N GLY A 189 -1.34 20.51 -30.54
CA GLY A 189 -0.71 21.81 -30.36
C GLY A 189 -0.99 22.48 -29.02
N ASP A 190 -1.79 21.88 -28.13
CA ASP A 190 -1.93 22.38 -26.76
C ASP A 190 -0.58 22.35 -26.04
N LEU A 191 -0.31 23.41 -25.29
CA LEU A 191 0.88 23.53 -24.45
C LEU A 191 0.45 23.75 -23.00
N PHE A 192 0.81 22.81 -22.12
CA PHE A 192 0.59 22.93 -20.69
C PHE A 192 1.85 23.49 -20.02
N LEU A 193 1.65 24.41 -19.07
CA LEU A 193 2.70 25.02 -18.27
C LEU A 193 2.40 24.77 -16.78
N LEU A 194 3.33 24.15 -16.07
CA LEU A 194 3.29 23.97 -14.62
C LEU A 194 4.37 24.83 -13.98
N THR A 195 4.07 25.54 -12.89
CA THR A 195 4.99 26.50 -12.25
C THR A 195 4.81 26.57 -10.74
N THR A 196 5.91 26.76 -10.00
CA THR A 196 5.91 27.18 -8.58
C THR A 196 5.72 28.69 -8.43
N ASP A 197 5.39 29.13 -7.22
CA ASP A 197 5.12 30.54 -6.87
C ASP A 197 6.29 31.47 -7.19
N GLY A 198 7.53 30.99 -7.02
CA GLY A 198 8.74 31.72 -7.36
C GLY A 198 8.77 32.19 -8.82
N VAL A 199 8.14 31.46 -9.75
CA VAL A 199 8.02 31.86 -11.17
C VAL A 199 6.77 32.70 -11.40
N HIS A 200 5.60 32.21 -10.98
CA HIS A 200 4.32 32.80 -11.41
C HIS A 200 3.90 34.05 -10.62
N ASP A 201 4.46 34.29 -9.44
CA ASP A 201 4.23 35.55 -8.71
C ASP A 201 5.18 36.67 -9.16
N SER A 202 6.33 36.32 -9.73
CA SER A 202 7.32 37.29 -10.24
C SER A 202 7.06 37.72 -11.68
N LEU A 203 6.34 36.91 -12.47
CA LEU A 203 6.09 37.15 -13.88
C LEU A 203 4.62 37.43 -14.17
N THR A 204 4.35 38.38 -15.07
CA THR A 204 2.97 38.64 -15.51
C THR A 204 2.45 37.50 -16.40
N PRO A 205 1.13 37.24 -16.45
CA PRO A 205 0.55 36.23 -17.35
C PRO A 205 0.96 36.42 -18.82
N THR A 206 1.12 37.67 -19.26
CA THR A 206 1.61 37.99 -20.61
C THR A 206 3.04 37.53 -20.84
N MET A 207 3.93 37.73 -19.86
CA MET A 207 5.32 37.27 -19.94
C MET A 207 5.42 35.75 -19.90
N LEU A 208 4.66 35.09 -19.00
CA LEU A 208 4.59 33.63 -18.93
C LEU A 208 4.24 33.03 -20.30
N LYS A 209 3.20 33.56 -20.95
CA LYS A 209 2.80 33.13 -22.30
C LYS A 209 3.89 33.38 -23.34
N GLN A 210 4.47 34.59 -23.38
CA GLN A 210 5.47 34.95 -24.38
C GLN A 210 6.73 34.09 -24.29
N LEU A 211 7.23 33.85 -23.07
CA LEU A 211 8.42 33.03 -22.85
C LEU A 211 8.15 31.55 -23.14
N SER A 212 6.97 31.04 -22.78
CA SER A 212 6.56 29.66 -23.08
C SER A 212 6.48 29.35 -24.58
N LEU A 213 6.24 30.37 -25.41
CA LEU A 213 6.12 30.28 -26.87
C LEU A 213 7.34 30.86 -27.62
N SER A 214 8.44 31.16 -26.91
CA SER A 214 9.57 31.92 -27.48
C SER A 214 10.42 31.12 -28.47
N SER A 215 10.50 29.80 -28.30
CA SER A 215 11.20 28.90 -29.23
C SER A 215 10.46 27.56 -29.39
N GLU A 216 10.85 26.77 -30.40
CA GLU A 216 10.32 25.40 -30.58
C GLU A 216 10.86 24.42 -29.53
N ASP A 217 12.02 24.71 -28.94
CA ASP A 217 12.66 23.91 -27.91
C ASP A 217 12.11 24.30 -26.53
N LEU A 218 11.31 23.40 -25.96
CA LEU A 218 10.66 23.63 -24.68
C LEU A 218 11.67 23.76 -23.53
N GLN A 219 12.86 23.15 -23.64
CA GLN A 219 13.88 23.25 -22.60
C GLN A 219 14.42 24.68 -22.50
N ASN A 220 14.73 25.30 -23.64
CA ASN A 220 15.16 26.69 -23.69
C ASN A 220 14.07 27.65 -23.18
N ASN A 221 12.79 27.34 -23.45
CA ASN A 221 11.67 28.13 -22.96
C ASN A 221 11.57 28.08 -21.42
N CYS A 222 11.79 26.91 -20.81
CA CYS A 222 11.83 26.75 -19.36
C CYS A 222 13.00 27.52 -18.72
N GLU A 223 14.20 27.44 -19.31
CA GLU A 223 15.36 28.21 -18.84
C GLU A 223 15.13 29.72 -18.93
N ALA A 224 14.52 30.19 -20.01
CA ALA A 224 14.16 31.59 -20.19
C ALA A 224 13.09 32.07 -19.18
N LEU A 225 12.10 31.23 -18.85
CA LEU A 225 11.11 31.51 -17.81
C LEU A 225 11.77 31.69 -16.44
N VAL A 226 12.64 30.77 -16.05
CA VAL A 226 13.33 30.81 -14.76
C VAL A 226 14.30 31.98 -14.68
N GLN A 227 15.08 32.25 -15.74
CA GLN A 227 15.97 33.41 -15.77
C GLN A 227 15.19 34.73 -15.68
N ALA A 228 14.07 34.85 -16.40
CA ALA A 228 13.23 36.05 -16.33
C ALA A 228 12.65 36.27 -14.92
N ALA A 229 12.23 35.20 -14.23
CA ALA A 229 11.75 35.29 -12.85
C ALA A 229 12.87 35.71 -11.87
N TYR A 230 14.08 35.18 -12.06
CA TYR A 230 15.26 35.56 -11.28
C TYR A 230 15.61 37.05 -11.47
N ASP A 231 15.57 37.53 -12.73
CA ASP A 231 15.86 38.92 -13.09
C ASP A 231 14.75 39.88 -12.59
N ALA A 232 13.49 39.42 -12.57
CA ALA A 232 12.35 40.14 -12.02
C ALA A 232 12.42 40.29 -10.48
N GLY A 233 13.33 39.56 -9.82
CA GLY A 233 13.64 39.75 -8.41
C GLY A 233 13.08 38.70 -7.47
N SER A 234 12.65 37.54 -7.97
CA SER A 234 12.11 36.45 -7.14
C SER A 234 13.03 36.07 -5.98
N SER A 235 12.44 35.80 -4.82
CA SER A 235 13.14 35.36 -3.61
C SER A 235 12.97 33.86 -3.33
N ASP A 236 12.19 33.15 -4.14
CA ASP A 236 11.89 31.74 -3.95
C ASP A 236 12.70 30.81 -4.88
N ASN A 237 12.51 29.49 -4.76
CA ASN A 237 12.93 28.50 -5.73
C ASN A 237 12.12 28.68 -7.02
N LEU A 238 12.77 28.39 -8.15
CA LEU A 238 12.26 28.74 -9.46
C LEU A 238 12.11 27.48 -10.29
N SER A 239 10.88 27.00 -10.44
CA SER A 239 10.62 25.76 -11.16
C SER A 239 9.48 25.90 -12.16
N CYS A 240 9.72 25.36 -13.36
CA CYS A 240 8.69 25.24 -14.38
C CYS A 240 8.85 23.97 -15.23
N LEU A 241 7.73 23.49 -15.74
CA LEU A 241 7.62 22.32 -16.60
C LEU A 241 6.64 22.62 -17.73
N LEU A 242 7.09 22.45 -18.97
CA LEU A 242 6.28 22.60 -20.17
C LEU A 242 6.00 21.22 -20.79
N VAL A 243 4.75 20.98 -21.20
CA VAL A 243 4.34 19.76 -21.91
C VAL A 243 3.51 20.15 -23.13
N ARG A 244 4.03 19.87 -24.33
CA ARG A 244 3.36 20.11 -25.61
C ARG A 244 2.78 18.82 -26.17
N VAL A 245 1.57 18.93 -26.71
CA VAL A 245 0.89 17.84 -27.43
C VAL A 245 1.23 17.94 -28.90
N ASP A 246 2.23 17.18 -29.35
CA ASP A 246 2.70 17.24 -30.75
C ASP A 246 1.73 16.56 -31.71
N GLN A 247 1.20 15.40 -31.30
CA GLN A 247 0.28 14.61 -32.11
C GLN A 247 -0.78 13.91 -31.25
N LEU A 248 -2.04 14.00 -31.70
CA LEU A 248 -3.19 13.22 -31.21
C LEU A 248 -3.72 12.38 -32.36
N ASN A 249 -4.09 11.13 -32.09
CA ASN A 249 -4.74 10.26 -33.07
C ASN A 249 -6.28 10.28 -32.90
N ASP A 250 -7.02 10.18 -34.01
CA ASP A 250 -8.49 10.39 -34.05
C ASP A 250 -9.34 9.08 -34.05
N ASP A 251 -10.44 9.18 -33.28
CA ASP A 251 -11.85 8.84 -33.56
C ASP A 251 -12.51 7.44 -33.53
N SER A 252 -11.84 6.29 -33.33
CA SER A 252 -12.60 5.01 -33.27
C SER A 252 -12.46 4.15 -32.02
N LEU A 253 -11.43 4.38 -31.19
CA LEU A 253 -11.12 3.48 -30.07
C LEU A 253 -11.57 3.99 -28.70
N ASN A 254 -11.81 5.30 -28.53
CA ASN A 254 -12.13 5.88 -27.22
C ASN A 254 -13.45 5.35 -26.60
N GLN A 255 -14.47 5.03 -27.42
CA GLN A 255 -15.71 4.40 -26.93
C GLN A 255 -15.53 2.93 -26.51
N ILE A 256 -14.45 2.30 -26.98
CA ILE A 256 -14.10 0.92 -26.65
C ILE A 256 -13.22 0.93 -25.39
N THR A 257 -12.26 1.86 -25.27
CA THR A 257 -11.35 1.97 -24.11
C THR A 257 -12.07 2.22 -22.78
N ASP A 258 -13.12 3.04 -22.76
CA ASP A 258 -13.93 3.29 -21.55
C ASP A 258 -14.93 2.14 -21.24
N ARG A 259 -15.20 1.25 -22.21
CA ARG A 259 -15.96 0.00 -22.03
C ARG A 259 -15.07 -1.21 -21.72
N LEU A 260 -13.79 -1.14 -22.04
CA LEU A 260 -12.75 -2.18 -21.85
C LEU A 260 -12.11 -2.16 -20.45
N THR A 261 -12.47 -1.20 -19.60
CA THR A 261 -12.02 -1.13 -18.20
C THR A 261 -12.52 -2.29 -17.34
N LEU A 262 -13.41 -3.14 -17.85
CA LEU A 262 -13.70 -4.45 -17.27
C LEU A 262 -13.20 -5.52 -18.25
N LEU A 263 -11.92 -5.89 -18.13
CA LEU A 263 -11.43 -7.10 -18.75
C LEU A 263 -12.38 -8.26 -18.36
N PRO A 264 -12.96 -9.00 -19.31
CA PRO A 264 -13.87 -10.09 -18.99
C PRO A 264 -13.13 -11.16 -18.19
N PHE A 265 -13.89 -11.94 -17.43
CA PHE A 265 -13.31 -13.09 -16.74
C PHE A 265 -12.91 -14.13 -17.79
N PRO A 266 -11.75 -14.80 -17.64
CA PRO A 266 -11.35 -15.83 -18.57
C PRO A 266 -12.38 -16.98 -18.61
N PRO A 267 -12.47 -17.69 -19.74
CA PRO A 267 -13.12 -19.00 -19.78
C PRO A 267 -12.44 -19.98 -18.83
N GLU A 268 -13.09 -21.11 -18.59
CA GLU A 268 -12.44 -22.24 -17.93
C GLU A 268 -11.23 -22.66 -18.78
N LEU A 269 -10.05 -22.72 -18.17
CA LEU A 269 -8.78 -22.91 -18.85
C LEU A 269 -8.30 -24.35 -18.67
N GLU A 270 -8.06 -25.05 -19.78
CA GLU A 270 -7.53 -26.42 -19.78
C GLU A 270 -6.05 -26.45 -20.21
N PRO A 271 -5.26 -27.45 -19.74
CA PRO A 271 -3.91 -27.69 -20.23
C PRO A 271 -3.85 -27.75 -21.76
N GLY A 272 -2.94 -26.97 -22.36
CA GLY A 272 -2.77 -26.84 -23.81
C GLY A 272 -3.44 -25.60 -24.41
N MET A 273 -4.38 -24.95 -23.70
CA MET A 273 -4.96 -23.68 -24.14
C MET A 273 -3.94 -22.55 -24.11
N LYS A 274 -4.18 -21.50 -24.91
CA LYS A 274 -3.34 -20.30 -24.99
C LYS A 274 -4.16 -19.04 -24.71
N ILE A 275 -3.62 -18.15 -23.89
CA ILE A 275 -4.21 -16.86 -23.53
C ILE A 275 -3.11 -15.80 -23.50
N ASP A 276 -3.25 -14.72 -24.26
CA ASP A 276 -2.29 -13.59 -24.32
C ASP A 276 -0.80 -13.99 -24.46
N GLY A 277 -0.53 -15.07 -25.22
CA GLY A 277 0.82 -15.59 -25.43
C GLY A 277 1.34 -16.51 -24.31
N TYR A 278 0.51 -16.86 -23.33
CA TYR A 278 0.80 -17.86 -22.30
C TYR A 278 0.13 -19.20 -22.63
N LEU A 279 0.89 -20.28 -22.54
CA LEU A 279 0.40 -21.65 -22.64
C LEU A 279 0.01 -22.16 -21.25
N ILE A 280 -1.22 -22.64 -21.08
CA ILE A 280 -1.66 -23.29 -19.84
C ILE A 280 -1.02 -24.67 -19.77
N GLU A 281 -0.18 -24.91 -18.76
CA GLU A 281 0.48 -26.21 -18.58
C GLU A 281 -0.31 -27.12 -17.66
N LYS A 282 -0.83 -26.57 -16.56
CA LYS A 282 -1.53 -27.34 -15.52
C LYS A 282 -2.36 -26.42 -14.61
N GLU A 283 -3.52 -26.89 -14.17
CA GLU A 283 -4.21 -26.31 -13.02
C GLU A 283 -3.48 -26.69 -11.71
N LEU A 284 -3.15 -25.68 -10.90
CA LEU A 284 -2.49 -25.85 -9.61
C LEU A 284 -3.50 -25.93 -8.47
N TYR A 285 -4.54 -25.09 -8.53
CA TYR A 285 -5.53 -24.98 -7.48
C TYR A 285 -6.79 -24.28 -8.00
N ALA A 286 -7.96 -24.73 -7.56
CA ALA A 286 -9.23 -24.05 -7.77
C ALA A 286 -9.97 -23.89 -6.45
N SER A 287 -10.53 -22.70 -6.26
CA SER A 287 -11.41 -22.36 -5.14
C SER A 287 -12.66 -21.67 -5.66
N ASN A 288 -13.67 -21.51 -4.80
CA ASN A 288 -14.86 -20.73 -5.14
C ASN A 288 -14.53 -19.32 -5.63
N ARG A 289 -13.42 -18.73 -5.16
CA ARG A 289 -13.03 -17.35 -5.42
C ARG A 289 -12.01 -17.18 -6.53
N SER A 290 -11.07 -18.10 -6.72
CA SER A 290 -10.02 -17.93 -7.73
C SER A 290 -9.46 -19.27 -8.19
N GLN A 291 -8.86 -19.27 -9.37
CA GLN A 291 -8.16 -20.41 -9.95
C GLN A 291 -6.70 -20.04 -10.22
N LEU A 292 -5.81 -20.99 -10.02
CA LEU A 292 -4.37 -20.86 -10.23
C LEU A 292 -3.92 -21.86 -11.28
N TYR A 293 -3.21 -21.37 -12.29
CA TYR A 293 -2.66 -22.18 -13.36
C TYR A 293 -1.16 -21.99 -13.45
N ARG A 294 -0.41 -23.07 -13.64
CA ARG A 294 0.97 -22.99 -14.11
C ARG A 294 0.92 -22.70 -15.60
N VAL A 295 1.61 -21.63 -16.02
CA VAL A 295 1.64 -21.18 -17.41
C VAL A 295 3.07 -20.97 -17.88
N ARG A 296 3.31 -21.15 -19.18
CA ARG A 296 4.60 -20.87 -19.81
C ARG A 296 4.44 -19.74 -20.81
N ASP A 297 5.25 -18.71 -20.68
CA ASP A 297 5.29 -17.60 -21.64
C ASP A 297 5.94 -18.08 -22.95
N LEU A 298 5.21 -18.00 -24.06
CA LEU A 298 5.68 -18.49 -25.35
C LEU A 298 6.80 -17.63 -25.95
N ASN A 299 6.99 -16.40 -25.44
CA ASN A 299 8.03 -15.49 -25.92
C ASN A 299 9.37 -15.68 -25.19
N THR A 300 9.32 -15.93 -23.88
CA THR A 300 10.51 -15.99 -23.01
C THR A 300 10.84 -17.41 -22.53
N ASP A 301 9.94 -18.37 -22.76
CA ASP A 301 9.98 -19.73 -22.22
C ASP A 301 9.94 -19.80 -20.67
N GLN A 302 9.67 -18.67 -20.01
CA GLN A 302 9.61 -18.59 -18.55
C GLN A 302 8.28 -19.16 -18.01
N THR A 303 8.37 -19.86 -16.88
CA THR A 303 7.20 -20.40 -16.17
C THR A 303 6.68 -19.40 -15.14
N TRP A 304 5.37 -19.21 -15.11
CA TRP A 304 4.65 -18.33 -14.19
C TRP A 304 3.44 -19.07 -13.58
N VAL A 305 2.87 -18.48 -12.54
CA VAL A 305 1.53 -18.83 -12.06
C VAL A 305 0.57 -17.74 -12.48
N MET A 306 -0.49 -18.10 -13.19
CA MET A 306 -1.59 -17.22 -13.56
C MET A 306 -2.72 -17.40 -12.56
N LYS A 307 -3.09 -16.31 -11.89
CA LYS A 307 -4.29 -16.26 -11.05
C LYS A 307 -5.43 -15.62 -11.82
N THR A 308 -6.57 -16.29 -11.85
CA THR A 308 -7.80 -15.81 -12.49
C THR A 308 -8.93 -15.70 -11.46
N PRO A 309 -9.85 -14.75 -11.64
CA PRO A 309 -11.03 -14.65 -10.80
C PRO A 309 -12.02 -15.78 -11.15
N SER A 310 -12.81 -16.19 -10.16
CA SER A 310 -13.87 -17.18 -10.37
C SER A 310 -15.12 -16.55 -10.98
N ARG A 311 -15.66 -17.17 -12.03
CA ARG A 311 -16.91 -16.77 -12.70
C ARG A 311 -18.11 -16.60 -11.76
N ASN A 312 -18.09 -17.24 -10.59
CA ASN A 312 -19.13 -17.08 -9.57
C ASN A 312 -19.24 -15.66 -9.00
N TYR A 313 -18.24 -14.80 -9.22
CA TYR A 313 -18.16 -13.43 -8.70
C TYR A 313 -18.05 -12.37 -9.81
N GLU A 314 -18.47 -12.69 -11.04
CA GLU A 314 -18.40 -11.78 -12.19
C GLU A 314 -19.29 -10.52 -12.00
N ASP A 315 -20.36 -10.64 -11.22
CA ASP A 315 -21.27 -9.53 -10.89
C ASP A 315 -20.92 -8.82 -9.55
N ASP A 316 -19.92 -9.29 -8.81
CA ASP A 316 -19.51 -8.74 -7.51
C ASP A 316 -18.38 -7.71 -7.69
N THR A 317 -18.78 -6.44 -7.78
CA THR A 317 -17.84 -5.32 -7.97
C THR A 317 -16.82 -5.19 -6.83
N ALA A 318 -17.19 -5.50 -5.59
CA ALA A 318 -16.29 -5.42 -4.45
C ALA A 318 -15.23 -6.53 -4.48
N TYR A 319 -15.63 -7.74 -4.89
CA TYR A 319 -14.69 -8.82 -5.15
C TYR A 319 -13.72 -8.48 -6.29
N ILE A 320 -14.26 -7.97 -7.41
CA ILE A 320 -13.45 -7.55 -8.56
C ILE A 320 -12.42 -6.51 -8.11
N GLU A 321 -12.86 -5.44 -7.45
CA GLU A 321 -11.94 -4.42 -6.93
C GLU A 321 -10.83 -5.00 -6.04
N ARG A 322 -11.15 -5.98 -5.20
CA ARG A 322 -10.16 -6.63 -4.35
C ARG A 322 -9.16 -7.47 -5.12
N PHE A 323 -9.62 -8.25 -6.10
CA PHE A 323 -8.74 -9.03 -6.97
C PHE A 323 -7.73 -8.13 -7.71
N ILE A 324 -8.17 -6.93 -8.07
CA ILE A 324 -7.36 -5.93 -8.77
C ILE A 324 -6.36 -5.26 -7.82
N MET A 325 -6.81 -4.92 -6.61
CA MET A 325 -5.92 -4.42 -5.56
C MET A 325 -4.84 -5.45 -5.22
N GLU A 326 -5.15 -6.74 -5.33
CA GLU A 326 -4.22 -7.83 -5.06
C GLU A 326 -2.98 -7.77 -5.96
N GLU A 327 -3.17 -7.65 -7.28
CA GLU A 327 -2.09 -7.49 -8.26
C GLU A 327 -1.25 -6.25 -7.95
N TRP A 328 -1.91 -5.12 -7.66
CA TRP A 328 -1.26 -3.84 -7.40
C TRP A 328 -0.42 -3.83 -6.12
N VAL A 329 -0.93 -4.42 -5.05
CA VAL A 329 -0.17 -4.56 -3.81
C VAL A 329 1.06 -5.43 -4.08
N GLY A 330 0.85 -6.58 -4.70
CA GLY A 330 1.91 -7.56 -4.89
C GLY A 330 3.03 -7.05 -5.81
N SER A 331 2.73 -6.18 -6.78
CA SER A 331 3.75 -5.60 -7.65
C SER A 331 4.69 -4.63 -6.92
N ARG A 332 4.24 -4.01 -5.82
CA ARG A 332 4.99 -3.00 -5.05
C ARG A 332 5.83 -3.57 -3.91
N ILE A 333 5.63 -4.85 -3.57
CA ILE A 333 6.35 -5.53 -2.48
C ILE A 333 7.51 -6.32 -3.09
N HIS A 334 8.73 -5.87 -2.80
CA HIS A 334 9.95 -6.56 -3.21
C HIS A 334 10.65 -7.16 -1.99
N SER A 335 10.62 -8.48 -1.89
CA SER A 335 11.29 -9.23 -0.83
C SER A 335 11.55 -10.67 -1.28
N PRO A 336 12.69 -11.28 -0.92
CA PRO A 336 12.93 -12.70 -1.18
C PRO A 336 11.95 -13.65 -0.46
N HIS A 337 11.17 -13.12 0.49
CA HIS A 337 10.20 -13.85 1.31
C HIS A 337 8.73 -13.54 0.97
N VAL A 338 8.49 -12.84 -0.15
CA VAL A 338 7.15 -12.56 -0.69
C VAL A 338 7.17 -12.90 -2.18
N VAL A 339 6.13 -13.55 -2.68
CA VAL A 339 6.03 -13.90 -4.10
C VAL A 339 6.03 -12.63 -4.95
N SER A 340 6.83 -12.63 -6.02
CA SER A 340 6.87 -11.49 -6.92
C SER A 340 5.69 -11.53 -7.89
N VAL A 341 4.94 -10.44 -8.00
CA VAL A 341 3.91 -10.25 -9.04
C VAL A 341 4.56 -9.65 -10.28
N HIS A 342 4.28 -10.22 -11.44
CA HIS A 342 4.80 -9.78 -12.72
C HIS A 342 3.74 -9.03 -13.51
N ILE A 343 4.02 -7.76 -13.85
CA ILE A 343 3.22 -6.95 -14.76
C ILE A 343 3.84 -7.05 -16.15
N PRO A 344 3.26 -7.83 -17.08
CA PRO A 344 3.83 -7.97 -18.41
C PRO A 344 3.54 -6.71 -19.25
N ASN A 345 4.53 -6.28 -20.05
CA ASN A 345 4.32 -5.22 -21.03
C ASN A 345 3.61 -5.75 -22.29
N ARG A 346 2.40 -6.28 -22.12
CA ARG A 346 1.52 -6.76 -23.19
C ARG A 346 0.06 -6.48 -22.85
N ALA A 347 -0.76 -6.22 -23.86
CA ALA A 347 -2.19 -6.02 -23.65
C ALA A 347 -2.86 -7.31 -23.16
N LYS A 348 -3.69 -7.19 -22.13
CA LYS A 348 -4.50 -8.30 -21.60
C LYS A 348 -5.85 -8.35 -22.31
N THR A 349 -6.35 -9.55 -22.64
CA THR A 349 -7.71 -9.74 -23.15
C THR A 349 -8.72 -10.18 -22.08
N PHE A 350 -8.22 -10.71 -20.96
CA PHE A 350 -9.03 -11.16 -19.82
C PHE A 350 -8.42 -10.70 -18.49
N LEU A 351 -9.23 -10.69 -17.43
CA LEU A 351 -8.78 -10.35 -16.09
C LEU A 351 -7.97 -11.50 -15.48
N TYR A 352 -6.66 -11.30 -15.35
CA TYR A 352 -5.73 -12.17 -14.63
C TYR A 352 -4.48 -11.38 -14.23
N TYR A 353 -3.68 -11.95 -13.34
CA TYR A 353 -2.33 -11.49 -13.08
C TYR A 353 -1.36 -12.67 -12.92
N LEU A 354 -0.07 -12.37 -13.04
CA LEU A 354 1.01 -13.36 -13.03
C LEU A 354 1.85 -13.20 -11.77
N MET A 355 2.24 -14.33 -11.19
CA MET A 355 3.15 -14.38 -10.05
C MET A 355 4.26 -15.40 -10.30
N GLU A 356 5.39 -15.23 -9.63
CA GLU A 356 6.50 -16.18 -9.65
C GLU A 356 6.02 -17.61 -9.34
N PHE A 357 6.46 -18.58 -10.15
CA PHE A 357 6.25 -19.98 -9.83
C PHE A 357 7.23 -20.43 -8.73
N ILE A 358 6.71 -20.72 -7.54
CA ILE A 358 7.50 -21.21 -6.41
C ILE A 358 7.57 -22.73 -6.44
N GLU A 359 8.76 -23.28 -6.72
CA GLU A 359 9.03 -24.71 -6.59
C GLU A 359 9.18 -25.08 -5.11
N GLY A 360 8.22 -25.81 -4.55
CA GLY A 360 8.18 -26.15 -3.13
C GLY A 360 6.86 -26.76 -2.69
N VAL A 361 6.66 -26.87 -1.38
CA VAL A 361 5.41 -27.32 -0.76
C VAL A 361 4.85 -26.26 0.18
N ALA A 362 3.53 -26.22 0.34
CA ALA A 362 2.91 -25.33 1.31
C ALA A 362 3.33 -25.70 2.76
N LEU A 363 3.36 -24.71 3.67
CA LEU A 363 3.88 -24.88 5.03
C LEU A 363 3.02 -25.85 5.85
N ASP A 364 1.71 -25.95 5.61
CA ASP A 364 0.84 -26.98 6.22
C ASP A 364 1.30 -28.41 5.92
N THR A 365 1.66 -28.64 4.66
CA THR A 365 2.18 -29.90 4.14
C THR A 365 3.57 -30.14 4.70
N TRP A 366 4.41 -29.11 4.76
CA TRP A 366 5.72 -29.18 5.38
C TRP A 366 5.64 -29.54 6.87
N ILE A 367 4.74 -28.90 7.65
CA ILE A 367 4.50 -29.21 9.06
C ILE A 367 4.09 -30.68 9.20
N SER A 368 3.14 -31.14 8.38
CA SER A 368 2.65 -32.53 8.40
C SER A 368 3.75 -33.55 8.08
N GLN A 369 4.66 -33.23 7.15
CA GLN A 369 5.78 -34.09 6.75
C GLN A 369 6.96 -34.02 7.73
N ASN A 370 7.03 -33.01 8.59
CA ASN A 370 8.09 -32.78 9.55
C ASN A 370 7.53 -32.75 10.98
N PRO A 371 7.12 -33.90 11.56
CA PRO A 371 6.50 -33.96 12.89
C PRO A 371 7.46 -33.57 14.04
N SER A 372 8.76 -33.50 13.79
CA SER A 372 9.76 -33.06 14.77
C SER A 372 10.88 -32.29 14.07
N PRO A 373 10.59 -31.06 13.59
CA PRO A 373 11.58 -30.28 12.87
C PRO A 373 12.71 -29.87 13.82
N LYS A 374 13.93 -29.74 13.30
CA LYS A 374 15.04 -29.17 14.08
C LYS A 374 14.64 -27.75 14.51
N PRO A 375 14.73 -27.38 15.80
CA PRO A 375 14.32 -26.06 16.28
C PRO A 375 14.96 -24.91 15.50
N ALA A 376 16.25 -25.04 15.14
CA ALA A 376 16.95 -24.05 14.34
C ALA A 376 16.33 -23.81 12.96
N LEU A 377 15.86 -24.88 12.29
CA LEU A 377 15.21 -24.81 10.98
C LEU A 377 13.82 -24.16 11.09
N ALA A 378 13.03 -24.55 12.09
CA ALA A 378 11.72 -23.94 12.32
C ALA A 378 11.85 -22.44 12.64
N ILE A 379 12.80 -22.05 13.50
CA ILE A 379 13.11 -20.65 13.79
C ILE A 379 13.57 -19.90 12.53
N GLN A 380 14.37 -20.53 11.68
CA GLN A 380 14.80 -19.92 10.41
C GLN A 380 13.62 -19.59 9.51
N LEU A 381 12.68 -20.53 9.31
CA LEU A 381 11.46 -20.28 8.54
C LEU A 381 10.62 -19.16 9.16
N VAL A 382 10.44 -19.17 10.49
CA VAL A 382 9.70 -18.11 11.21
C VAL A 382 10.32 -16.73 10.99
N LYS A 383 11.66 -16.63 11.04
CA LYS A 383 12.38 -15.37 10.73
C LYS A 383 12.14 -14.92 9.29
N GLN A 384 12.19 -15.83 8.32
CA GLN A 384 11.96 -15.51 6.92
C GLN A 384 10.52 -15.02 6.69
N ILE A 385 9.52 -15.68 7.30
CA ILE A 385 8.11 -15.23 7.25
C ILE A 385 7.97 -13.84 7.91
N ALA A 386 8.66 -13.60 9.02
CA ALA A 386 8.69 -12.30 9.67
C ALA A 386 9.29 -11.19 8.78
N GLU A 387 10.38 -11.46 8.06
CA GLU A 387 10.93 -10.53 7.07
C GLU A 387 9.95 -10.29 5.91
N GLY A 388 9.23 -11.33 5.47
CA GLY A 388 8.14 -11.19 4.50
C GLY A 388 7.07 -10.21 4.99
N LEU A 389 6.53 -10.42 6.20
CA LEU A 389 5.53 -9.52 6.80
C LEU A 389 6.03 -8.08 6.96
N LYS A 390 7.30 -7.86 7.31
CA LYS A 390 7.86 -6.52 7.38
C LYS A 390 7.85 -5.81 6.02
N ALA A 391 8.10 -6.55 4.93
CA ALA A 391 8.05 -5.97 3.59
C ALA A 391 6.65 -5.45 3.25
N PHE A 392 5.59 -6.13 3.70
CA PHE A 392 4.22 -5.60 3.64
C PHE A 392 4.08 -4.33 4.48
N HIS A 393 4.52 -4.36 5.75
CA HIS A 393 4.35 -3.25 6.69
C HIS A 393 5.11 -1.99 6.27
N GLN A 394 6.27 -2.12 5.63
CA GLN A 394 7.05 -1.02 5.06
C GLN A 394 6.30 -0.28 3.93
N ARG A 395 5.34 -0.95 3.28
CA ARG A 395 4.45 -0.37 2.27
C ARG A 395 3.06 -0.03 2.85
N GLU A 396 2.98 0.21 4.16
CA GLU A 396 1.72 0.50 4.91
C GLU A 396 0.59 -0.51 4.63
N THR A 397 0.98 -1.74 4.36
CA THR A 397 0.10 -2.80 3.90
C THR A 397 0.07 -3.90 4.95
N LEU A 398 -1.12 -4.40 5.31
CA LEU A 398 -1.32 -5.50 6.25
C LEU A 398 -1.75 -6.76 5.52
N HIS A 399 -1.24 -7.93 5.92
CA HIS A 399 -1.58 -9.19 5.25
C HIS A 399 -2.98 -9.71 5.67
N GLN A 400 -3.29 -9.70 6.97
CA GLN A 400 -4.59 -10.02 7.60
C GLN A 400 -5.17 -11.44 7.42
N ASP A 401 -4.60 -12.27 6.54
CA ASP A 401 -4.95 -13.70 6.41
C ASP A 401 -3.71 -14.61 6.31
N LEU A 402 -2.70 -14.38 7.16
CA LEU A 402 -1.51 -15.23 7.17
C LEU A 402 -1.87 -16.59 7.79
N LYS A 403 -1.59 -17.67 7.06
CA LYS A 403 -1.82 -19.06 7.47
C LYS A 403 -0.80 -19.99 6.80
N PRO A 404 -0.60 -21.23 7.28
CA PRO A 404 0.39 -22.13 6.71
C PRO A 404 0.18 -22.44 5.21
N SER A 405 -1.06 -22.53 4.74
CA SER A 405 -1.34 -22.75 3.30
C SER A 405 -1.00 -21.56 2.39
N ASN A 406 -0.77 -20.38 2.96
CA ASN A 406 -0.36 -19.17 2.23
C ASN A 406 1.17 -18.94 2.25
N ILE A 407 1.93 -19.94 2.72
CA ILE A 407 3.39 -19.89 2.81
C ILE A 407 3.96 -21.10 2.08
N MET A 408 4.81 -20.88 1.09
CA MET A 408 5.54 -21.93 0.39
C MET A 408 6.93 -22.11 0.98
N VAL A 409 7.36 -23.36 1.16
CA VAL A 409 8.70 -23.74 1.58
C VAL A 409 9.42 -24.39 0.41
N ARG A 410 10.48 -23.73 -0.06
CA ARG A 410 11.33 -24.23 -1.15
C ARG A 410 12.25 -25.37 -0.66
N PRO A 411 12.80 -26.19 -1.58
CA PRO A 411 13.76 -27.26 -1.23
C PRO A 411 15.01 -26.77 -0.47
N ASP A 412 15.41 -25.52 -0.67
CA ASP A 412 16.53 -24.87 0.02
C ASP A 412 16.19 -24.33 1.43
N HIS A 413 14.96 -24.60 1.90
CA HIS A 413 14.42 -24.12 3.16
C HIS A 413 14.25 -22.58 3.23
N SER A 414 13.99 -21.94 2.09
CA SER A 414 13.44 -20.58 2.05
C SER A 414 11.91 -20.59 2.11
N ALA A 415 11.33 -19.74 2.96
CA ALA A 415 9.91 -19.48 3.06
C ALA A 415 9.52 -18.25 2.22
N VAL A 416 8.40 -18.37 1.51
CA VAL A 416 7.82 -17.32 0.65
C VAL A 416 6.33 -17.20 0.92
N ILE A 417 5.84 -16.00 1.21
CA ILE A 417 4.41 -15.69 1.35
C ILE A 417 3.81 -15.54 -0.05
N VAL A 418 2.69 -16.23 -0.34
CA VAL A 418 2.16 -16.36 -1.72
C VAL A 418 0.74 -15.82 -1.95
N ASP A 419 0.04 -15.33 -0.93
CA ASP A 419 -1.36 -14.86 -1.07
C ASP A 419 -1.50 -13.41 -0.62
N PHE A 420 -2.20 -12.59 -1.41
CA PHE A 420 -2.48 -11.20 -1.12
C PHE A 420 -4.00 -10.94 -1.02
N GLY A 421 -4.85 -11.97 -1.12
CA GLY A 421 -6.30 -11.86 -1.29
C GLY A 421 -7.07 -11.24 -0.11
N SER A 422 -6.42 -11.04 1.03
CA SER A 422 -6.98 -10.36 2.20
C SER A 422 -6.28 -9.07 2.57
N VAL A 423 -5.33 -8.60 1.75
CA VAL A 423 -4.52 -7.44 2.06
C VAL A 423 -5.38 -6.20 2.30
N PHE A 424 -4.96 -5.41 3.28
CA PHE A 424 -5.50 -4.08 3.55
C PHE A 424 -4.40 -3.03 3.42
N VAL A 425 -4.61 -2.06 2.53
CA VAL A 425 -3.78 -0.85 2.44
C VAL A 425 -4.45 0.25 3.23
N ALA A 426 -3.75 0.79 4.22
CA ALA A 426 -4.28 1.81 5.08
C ALA A 426 -4.63 3.07 4.26
N GLY A 427 -5.91 3.45 4.19
CA GLY A 427 -6.36 4.72 3.56
C GLY A 427 -6.97 4.60 2.17
N ILE A 428 -6.93 3.41 1.58
CA ILE A 428 -7.52 3.17 0.27
C ILE A 428 -8.99 2.77 0.38
N ASN A 429 -9.45 2.24 1.52
CA ASN A 429 -10.86 1.94 1.74
C ASN A 429 -11.40 2.80 2.89
N GLU A 430 -12.23 3.80 2.57
CA GLU A 430 -13.06 4.50 3.56
C GLU A 430 -14.11 3.56 4.18
N ILE A 431 -14.42 2.46 3.50
CA ILE A 431 -15.34 1.45 3.99
C ILE A 431 -14.52 0.19 4.31
N PHE A 432 -14.22 0.00 5.59
CA PHE A 432 -13.88 -1.31 6.13
C PHE A 432 -15.10 -2.22 5.94
N VAL A 433 -15.21 -2.86 4.77
CA VAL A 433 -16.13 -3.97 4.56
C VAL A 433 -15.33 -5.24 4.84
N PRO A 434 -15.37 -5.79 6.08
CA PRO A 434 -14.96 -7.16 6.23
C PRO A 434 -15.90 -7.93 5.29
N LEU A 435 -15.34 -8.62 4.29
CA LEU A 435 -16.12 -9.58 3.51
C LEU A 435 -16.96 -10.37 4.52
N GLN A 436 -18.24 -10.58 4.22
CA GLN A 436 -18.91 -11.76 4.74
C GLN A 436 -18.09 -12.94 4.22
N ARG A 437 -17.04 -13.28 4.97
CA ARG A 437 -16.12 -14.33 4.62
C ARG A 437 -16.98 -15.57 4.61
N ASP A 438 -17.11 -16.22 3.46
CA ASP A 438 -17.53 -17.63 3.45
C ASP A 438 -16.64 -18.31 4.49
N ARG A 439 -17.27 -18.82 5.54
CA ARG A 439 -16.60 -19.48 6.66
C ARG A 439 -15.90 -20.72 6.13
N ILE A 440 -14.70 -20.55 5.58
CA ILE A 440 -13.84 -21.68 5.21
C ILE A 440 -13.32 -22.25 6.52
N LEU A 441 -13.90 -23.39 6.92
CA LEU A 441 -13.49 -24.19 8.07
C LEU A 441 -11.95 -24.32 8.12
N GLY A 442 -11.35 -24.08 9.28
CA GLY A 442 -9.89 -24.16 9.49
C GLY A 442 -9.07 -22.88 9.25
N THR A 443 -9.52 -21.94 8.39
CA THR A 443 -8.77 -20.67 8.12
C THR A 443 -8.80 -19.73 9.34
N MET A 444 -9.84 -19.81 10.16
CA MET A 444 -10.07 -18.94 11.32
C MET A 444 -9.12 -19.18 12.49
N ASN A 445 -8.34 -20.27 12.45
CA ASN A 445 -7.46 -20.69 13.54
C ASN A 445 -6.18 -19.85 13.68
N TYR A 446 -5.87 -19.02 12.68
CA TYR A 446 -4.69 -18.17 12.68
C TYR A 446 -5.03 -16.68 12.75
N SER A 447 -6.22 -16.27 12.29
CA SER A 447 -6.60 -14.85 12.30
C SER A 447 -6.81 -14.31 13.71
N ASP A 448 -6.37 -13.07 13.94
CA ASP A 448 -6.61 -12.33 15.17
C ASP A 448 -8.12 -12.23 15.47
N PRO A 449 -8.59 -12.72 16.64
CA PRO A 449 -10.01 -12.70 16.96
C PRO A 449 -10.59 -11.27 17.05
N VAL A 450 -9.79 -10.27 17.41
CA VAL A 450 -10.23 -8.87 17.48
C VAL A 450 -10.48 -8.32 16.07
N PHE A 451 -9.64 -8.69 15.11
CA PHE A 451 -9.84 -8.39 13.69
C PHE A 451 -11.16 -8.95 13.17
N ARG A 452 -11.52 -10.16 13.58
CA ARG A 452 -12.79 -10.79 13.18
C ARG A 452 -14.03 -10.12 13.76
N LEU A 453 -13.88 -9.42 14.89
CA LEU A 453 -14.94 -8.57 15.47
C LEU A 453 -15.05 -7.20 14.77
N GLY A 454 -14.33 -7.00 13.67
CA GLY A 454 -14.39 -5.81 12.83
C GLY A 454 -13.47 -4.68 13.27
N GLN A 455 -12.50 -4.94 14.15
CA GLN A 455 -11.54 -3.94 14.61
C GLN A 455 -10.20 -4.13 13.90
N ASN A 456 -9.67 -3.08 13.27
CA ASN A 456 -8.34 -3.19 12.68
C ASN A 456 -7.26 -3.19 13.76
N THR A 457 -6.55 -4.31 13.92
CA THR A 457 -5.46 -4.47 14.89
C THR A 457 -4.08 -4.15 14.32
N GLY A 458 -4.01 -3.69 13.07
CA GLY A 458 -2.77 -3.28 12.43
C GLY A 458 -1.75 -4.42 12.34
N ILE A 459 -0.48 -4.05 12.52
CA ILE A 459 0.67 -4.96 12.57
C ILE A 459 0.49 -6.06 13.63
N LYS A 460 -0.24 -5.78 14.72
CA LYS A 460 -0.46 -6.73 15.82
C LYS A 460 -1.36 -7.90 15.42
N GLY A 461 -2.16 -7.76 14.36
CA GLY A 461 -2.96 -8.87 13.80
C GLY A 461 -2.11 -9.86 13.00
N ASP A 462 -1.19 -9.37 12.17
CA ASP A 462 -0.25 -10.22 11.43
C ASP A 462 0.73 -10.92 12.39
N MET A 463 1.15 -10.22 13.45
CA MET A 463 1.95 -10.80 14.54
C MET A 463 1.24 -11.97 15.23
N PHE A 464 -0.05 -11.82 15.56
CA PHE A 464 -0.83 -12.89 16.17
C PHE A 464 -0.85 -14.13 15.26
N SER A 465 -1.05 -13.92 13.95
CA SER A 465 -1.07 -14.99 12.96
C SER A 465 0.27 -15.72 12.87
N LEU A 466 1.38 -14.98 12.83
CA LEU A 466 2.73 -15.56 12.84
C LEU A 466 3.02 -16.34 14.13
N ALA A 467 2.57 -15.85 15.29
CA ALA A 467 2.73 -16.55 16.56
C ALA A 467 1.91 -17.85 16.60
N ALA A 468 0.69 -17.86 16.05
CA ALA A 468 -0.12 -19.07 15.95
C ALA A 468 0.51 -20.14 15.04
N ILE A 469 1.06 -19.72 13.89
CA ILE A 469 1.82 -20.60 12.99
C ILE A 469 3.07 -21.15 13.70
N THR A 470 3.81 -20.28 14.38
CA THR A 470 5.01 -20.68 15.13
C THR A 470 4.65 -21.69 16.22
N TYR A 471 3.58 -21.47 16.97
CA TYR A 471 3.08 -22.41 17.97
C TYR A 471 2.81 -23.78 17.35
N GLU A 472 2.12 -23.82 16.21
CA GLU A 472 1.80 -25.08 15.52
C GLU A 472 3.04 -25.81 15.01
N MET A 473 4.00 -25.10 14.40
CA MET A 473 5.25 -25.69 13.91
C MET A 473 6.03 -26.45 15.00
N PHE A 474 5.92 -26.01 16.26
CA PHE A 474 6.63 -26.61 17.39
C PHE A 474 5.80 -27.63 18.18
N THR A 475 4.47 -27.64 18.05
CA THR A 475 3.58 -28.45 18.88
C THR A 475 2.65 -29.39 18.10
N HIS A 476 2.44 -29.16 16.81
CA HIS A 476 1.38 -29.78 15.99
C HIS A 476 -0.03 -29.60 16.56
N LYS A 477 -0.22 -28.53 17.34
CA LYS A 477 -1.47 -28.14 17.98
C LYS A 477 -1.71 -26.65 17.80
N LEU A 478 -2.94 -26.21 18.04
CA LEU A 478 -3.32 -24.80 18.00
C LEU A 478 -3.30 -24.19 19.40
N PRO A 479 -2.91 -22.91 19.56
CA PRO A 479 -2.74 -22.27 20.88
C PRO A 479 -4.03 -22.15 21.69
N PHE A 480 -5.19 -22.25 21.04
CA PHE A 480 -6.51 -22.18 21.67
C PHE A 480 -7.37 -23.42 21.37
N GLY A 481 -6.79 -24.48 20.81
CA GLY A 481 -7.53 -25.60 20.23
C GLY A 481 -8.59 -25.10 19.23
N ASN A 482 -9.80 -25.67 19.29
CA ASN A 482 -10.92 -25.29 18.41
C ASN A 482 -11.73 -24.08 18.94
N ALA A 483 -11.34 -23.49 20.08
CA ALA A 483 -12.10 -22.39 20.67
C ALA A 483 -12.01 -21.11 19.84
N LEU A 484 -10.87 -20.88 19.19
CA LEU A 484 -10.65 -19.69 18.36
C LEU A 484 -11.52 -19.71 17.09
N GLU A 485 -11.67 -20.86 16.42
CA GLU A 485 -12.54 -21.00 15.24
C GLU A 485 -13.98 -20.60 15.52
N ASN A 486 -14.47 -20.90 16.73
CA ASN A 486 -15.85 -20.66 17.16
C ASN A 486 -16.05 -19.30 17.86
N CYS A 487 -15.03 -18.43 17.86
CA CYS A 487 -15.09 -17.13 18.53
C CYS A 487 -15.59 -16.05 17.56
N ASP A 488 -16.90 -15.76 17.69
CA ASP A 488 -17.67 -14.81 16.88
C ASP A 488 -18.13 -13.57 17.67
N ASN A 489 -17.97 -13.55 19.00
CA ASN A 489 -18.42 -12.42 19.83
C ASN A 489 -17.45 -12.08 20.97
N PRO A 490 -17.55 -10.86 21.56
CA PRO A 490 -16.67 -10.43 22.64
C PRO A 490 -16.68 -11.32 23.90
N GLN A 491 -17.80 -11.99 24.19
CA GLN A 491 -17.90 -12.87 25.36
C GLN A 491 -17.11 -14.18 25.16
N GLN A 492 -17.10 -14.72 23.94
CA GLN A 492 -16.26 -15.87 23.59
C GLN A 492 -14.78 -15.48 23.56
N LEU A 493 -14.45 -14.28 23.10
CA LEU A 493 -13.09 -13.74 23.11
C LEU A 493 -12.51 -13.71 24.54
N GLN A 494 -13.29 -13.26 25.53
CA GLN A 494 -12.87 -13.27 26.93
C GLN A 494 -12.68 -14.67 27.52
N LYS A 495 -13.26 -15.71 26.90
CA LYS A 495 -13.12 -17.11 27.32
C LYS A 495 -11.97 -17.84 26.63
N LEU A 496 -11.30 -17.22 25.66
CA LEU A 496 -10.13 -17.81 25.02
C LEU A 496 -8.99 -17.88 26.02
N ASN A 497 -8.53 -19.11 26.27
CA ASN A 497 -7.42 -19.38 27.16
C ASN A 497 -6.28 -19.97 26.35
N TYR A 498 -5.11 -19.32 26.43
CA TYR A 498 -3.89 -19.83 25.82
C TYR A 498 -3.52 -21.18 26.47
N ILE A 499 -3.24 -22.17 25.63
CA ILE A 499 -2.73 -23.47 26.06
C ILE A 499 -1.21 -23.43 25.94
N PRO A 500 -0.46 -23.56 27.04
CA PRO A 500 0.99 -23.59 27.00
C PRO A 500 1.58 -24.63 26.03
N ALA A 501 2.55 -24.21 25.23
CA ALA A 501 3.23 -25.06 24.26
C ALA A 501 4.03 -26.18 24.93
N ASP A 502 4.58 -25.92 26.13
CA ASP A 502 5.32 -26.89 26.95
C ASP A 502 4.47 -28.10 27.39
N ARG A 503 3.13 -27.97 27.41
CA ARG A 503 2.21 -29.09 27.66
C ARG A 503 2.16 -30.09 26.53
N TYR A 504 2.39 -29.65 25.29
CA TYR A 504 2.40 -30.52 24.12
C TYR A 504 3.81 -30.96 23.73
N ASN A 505 4.80 -30.10 23.93
CA ASN A 505 6.19 -30.40 23.67
C ASN A 505 7.08 -29.93 24.84
N PRO A 506 7.43 -30.83 25.79
CA PRO A 506 8.22 -30.48 26.97
C PRO A 506 9.65 -29.99 26.69
N ILE A 507 10.14 -30.13 25.45
CA ILE A 507 11.46 -29.62 25.04
C ILE A 507 11.42 -28.10 24.86
N ILE A 508 10.24 -27.50 24.67
CA ILE A 508 10.09 -26.07 24.49
C ILE A 508 10.47 -25.34 25.79
N PRO A 509 11.45 -24.43 25.75
CA PRO A 509 11.80 -23.64 26.93
C PRO A 509 10.66 -22.73 27.38
N VAL A 510 10.53 -22.53 28.70
CA VAL A 510 9.49 -21.66 29.27
C VAL A 510 9.51 -20.26 28.67
N TRP A 511 10.70 -19.67 28.45
CA TRP A 511 10.82 -18.33 27.89
C TRP A 511 10.28 -18.22 26.45
N PHE A 512 10.42 -19.29 25.65
CA PHE A 512 9.91 -19.34 24.28
C PHE A 512 8.38 -19.41 24.28
N ASP A 513 7.81 -20.26 25.14
CA ASP A 513 6.37 -20.35 25.32
C ASP A 513 5.75 -19.04 25.84
N ARG A 514 6.47 -18.29 26.69
CA ARG A 514 6.03 -16.96 27.13
C ARG A 514 6.04 -15.91 26.01
N ALA A 515 7.03 -15.97 25.13
CA ALA A 515 7.05 -15.08 23.96
C ALA A 515 5.83 -15.34 23.06
N LEU A 516 5.48 -16.61 22.82
CA LEU A 516 4.25 -17.00 22.12
C LEU A 516 2.99 -16.52 22.86
N GLU A 517 2.90 -16.76 24.17
CA GLU A 517 1.77 -16.33 25.00
C GLU A 517 1.54 -14.82 24.91
N LYS A 518 2.61 -14.01 24.99
CA LYS A 518 2.53 -12.56 24.88
C LYS A 518 2.05 -12.12 23.49
N ALA A 519 2.56 -12.73 22.42
CA ALA A 519 2.13 -12.42 21.05
C ALA A 519 0.67 -12.83 20.77
N LEU A 520 0.17 -13.84 21.47
CA LEU A 520 -1.18 -14.39 21.32
C LEU A 520 -2.20 -13.83 22.32
N MET A 521 -1.86 -12.78 23.08
CA MET A 521 -2.81 -12.12 23.99
C MET A 521 -4.07 -11.64 23.23
N THR A 522 -5.24 -11.83 23.83
CA THR A 522 -6.52 -11.42 23.22
C THR A 522 -6.67 -9.90 23.14
N ASP A 523 -6.03 -9.18 24.06
CA ASP A 523 -5.89 -7.72 24.04
C ASP A 523 -4.65 -7.30 23.22
N PRO A 524 -4.83 -6.63 22.06
CA PRO A 524 -3.70 -6.21 21.23
C PRO A 524 -2.74 -5.24 21.93
N THR A 525 -3.20 -4.48 22.93
CA THR A 525 -2.34 -3.54 23.66
C THR A 525 -1.29 -4.24 24.53
N GLN A 526 -1.52 -5.50 24.88
CA GLN A 526 -0.61 -6.32 25.69
C GLN A 526 0.38 -7.14 24.85
N ARG A 527 0.19 -7.18 23.51
CA ARG A 527 1.13 -7.81 22.58
C ARG A 527 2.37 -6.93 22.36
N TYR A 528 3.36 -7.48 21.67
CA TYR A 528 4.53 -6.70 21.27
C TYR A 528 4.15 -5.53 20.35
N ASP A 529 4.99 -4.49 20.35
CA ASP A 529 4.80 -3.33 19.49
C ASP A 529 5.39 -3.55 18.09
N SER A 530 6.34 -4.48 17.94
CA SER A 530 6.91 -4.84 16.64
C SER A 530 7.18 -6.34 16.51
N ILE A 531 7.14 -6.83 15.27
CA ILE A 531 7.51 -8.22 14.94
C ILE A 531 8.98 -8.50 15.33
N ASN A 532 9.86 -7.51 15.20
CA ASN A 532 11.27 -7.63 15.61
C ASN A 532 11.41 -8.02 17.07
N GLN A 533 10.68 -7.36 17.96
CA GLN A 533 10.73 -7.62 19.39
C GLN A 533 10.23 -9.04 19.71
N MET A 534 9.17 -9.48 19.05
CA MET A 534 8.68 -10.87 19.17
C MET A 534 9.74 -11.88 18.71
N ILE A 535 10.36 -11.67 17.55
CA ILE A 535 11.40 -12.57 17.02
C ILE A 535 12.63 -12.60 17.92
N GLN A 536 13.00 -11.48 18.52
CA GLN A 536 14.07 -11.43 19.51
C GLN A 536 13.76 -12.33 20.70
N ASP A 537 12.57 -12.19 21.31
CA ASP A 537 12.16 -13.01 22.46
C ASP A 537 11.91 -14.49 22.12
N LEU A 538 11.64 -14.83 20.84
CA LEU A 538 11.58 -16.21 20.35
C LEU A 538 12.95 -16.83 20.09
N THR A 539 14.02 -16.01 20.01
CA THR A 539 15.37 -16.49 19.68
C THR A 539 16.35 -16.36 20.82
N GLN A 540 16.06 -15.49 21.78
CA GLN A 540 16.88 -15.18 22.93
C GLN A 540 16.04 -15.22 24.21
N PRO A 541 16.54 -15.83 25.30
CA PRO A 541 15.81 -15.86 26.56
C PRO A 541 15.61 -14.45 27.13
N ASN A 542 14.37 -14.02 27.25
CA ASN A 542 14.02 -12.81 27.98
C ASN A 542 14.04 -13.08 29.50
N PRO A 543 14.84 -12.34 30.30
CA PRO A 543 14.92 -12.53 31.75
C PRO A 543 13.56 -12.47 32.47
N ASP A 544 12.64 -11.64 31.98
CA ASP A 544 11.30 -11.48 32.57
C ASP A 544 10.43 -12.74 32.41
N PHE A 545 10.75 -13.59 31.44
CA PHE A 545 10.03 -14.82 31.15
C PHE A 545 10.61 -16.06 31.82
N LEU A 546 11.76 -15.93 32.49
CA LEU A 546 12.37 -17.02 33.27
C LEU A 546 11.67 -17.24 34.62
N VAL A 547 10.72 -16.36 34.99
CA VAL A 547 9.96 -16.46 36.24
C VAL A 547 8.79 -17.45 36.09
N PRO A 548 8.58 -18.38 37.05
CA PRO A 548 7.47 -19.33 37.01
C PRO A 548 6.09 -18.65 36.92
N ARG A 549 5.20 -19.22 36.08
CA ARG A 549 3.81 -18.74 35.82
C ARG A 549 3.03 -18.33 37.07
N GLU A 550 3.14 -19.13 38.12
CA GLU A 550 2.40 -18.96 39.36
C GLU A 550 2.79 -17.70 40.16
N LYS A 551 3.98 -17.12 39.94
CA LYS A 551 4.45 -15.95 40.70
C LYS A 551 3.94 -14.61 40.16
N GLN A 552 3.52 -14.54 38.89
CA GLN A 552 3.03 -13.30 38.25
C GLN A 552 1.52 -13.09 38.43
N GLN A 553 0.75 -14.14 38.69
CA GLN A 553 -0.71 -14.08 38.93
C GLN A 553 -1.09 -13.53 40.33
N LYS A 554 -0.30 -12.62 40.89
CA LYS A 554 -0.78 -11.81 42.02
C LYS A 554 -1.62 -10.68 41.44
N SER A 555 -2.94 -10.85 41.45
CA SER A 555 -3.85 -9.75 41.10
C SER A 555 -3.52 -8.53 41.96
N PRO A 556 -3.25 -7.35 41.38
CA PRO A 556 -2.96 -6.13 42.14
C PRO A 556 -4.08 -5.76 43.12
N ASN A 557 -5.30 -6.26 42.88
CA ASN A 557 -6.49 -6.00 43.69
C ASN A 557 -6.70 -6.98 44.85
N ALA A 558 -5.93 -8.07 44.98
CA ALA A 558 -6.13 -9.01 46.10
C ALA A 558 -5.86 -8.33 47.45
N LEU A 559 -4.81 -7.49 47.52
CA LEU A 559 -4.49 -6.75 48.74
C LEU A 559 -5.60 -5.76 49.10
N LEU A 560 -6.11 -5.03 48.12
CA LEU A 560 -7.15 -4.01 48.30
C LEU A 560 -8.49 -4.64 48.67
N PHE A 561 -8.82 -5.79 48.09
CA PHE A 561 -9.97 -6.62 48.47
C PHE A 561 -9.88 -7.09 49.93
N TRP A 562 -8.74 -7.64 50.35
CA TRP A 562 -8.54 -8.08 51.73
C TRP A 562 -8.51 -6.92 52.72
N GLN A 563 -7.98 -5.76 52.33
CA GLN A 563 -8.03 -4.52 53.14
C GLN A 563 -9.47 -4.05 53.34
N LEU A 564 -10.29 -3.99 52.28
CA LEU A 564 -11.71 -3.60 52.37
C LEU A 564 -12.52 -4.61 53.20
N MET A 565 -12.30 -5.91 53.00
CA MET A 565 -12.94 -6.96 53.80
C MET A 565 -12.57 -6.87 55.28
N SER A 566 -11.29 -6.63 55.60
CA SER A 566 -10.84 -6.44 56.98
C SER A 566 -11.44 -5.18 57.60
N LEU A 567 -11.55 -4.08 56.85
CA LEU A 567 -12.17 -2.85 57.32
C LEU A 567 -13.65 -3.03 57.60
N MET A 568 -14.37 -3.74 56.72
CA MET A 568 -15.79 -4.07 56.92
C MET A 568 -15.98 -4.89 58.20
N TRP A 569 -15.16 -5.92 58.42
CA TRP A 569 -15.21 -6.73 59.63
C TRP A 569 -14.90 -5.93 60.90
N PHE A 570 -13.89 -5.05 60.84
CA PHE A 570 -13.56 -4.15 61.95
C PHE A 570 -14.73 -3.21 62.29
N MET A 571 -15.38 -2.62 61.29
CA MET A 571 -16.54 -1.75 61.47
C MET A 571 -17.72 -2.50 62.08
N THR A 572 -18.02 -3.73 61.62
CA THR A 572 -19.05 -4.57 62.25
C THR A 572 -18.72 -4.91 63.70
N ALA A 573 -17.46 -5.25 64.01
CA ALA A 573 -17.05 -5.54 65.37
C ALA A 573 -17.19 -4.30 66.28
N LEU A 574 -16.77 -3.13 65.80
CA LEU A 574 -16.91 -1.86 66.52
C LEU A 574 -18.39 -1.51 66.75
N PHE A 575 -19.24 -1.69 65.74
CA PHE A 575 -20.67 -1.48 65.87
C PHE A 575 -21.30 -2.41 66.91
N THR A 576 -20.93 -3.70 66.92
CA THR A 576 -21.42 -4.65 67.93
C THR A 576 -20.95 -4.31 69.34
N LEU A 577 -19.72 -3.81 69.50
CA LEU A 577 -19.18 -3.35 70.79
C LEU A 577 -19.91 -2.10 71.29
N ILE A 578 -20.14 -1.12 70.41
CA ILE A 578 -20.90 0.09 70.74
C ILE A 578 -22.35 -0.25 71.09
N ALA A 579 -23.00 -1.13 70.33
CA ALA A 579 -24.36 -1.59 70.61
C ALA A 579 -24.46 -2.38 71.93
N PHE A 580 -23.40 -3.10 72.31
CA PHE A 580 -23.30 -3.76 73.61
C PHE A 580 -23.12 -2.77 74.77
N TRP A 581 -22.32 -1.72 74.57
CA TRP A 581 -22.08 -0.68 75.59
C TRP A 581 -23.25 0.28 75.80
N LEU A 582 -24.13 0.42 74.80
CA LEU A 582 -25.36 1.24 74.87
C LEU A 582 -26.57 0.49 75.45
N LYS A 583 -26.42 -0.80 75.75
CA LYS A 583 -27.35 -1.60 76.56
C LYS A 583 -26.87 -1.65 77.99
#